data_AF-A0A137QST3-F1
#
_entry.id   AF-A0A137QST3-F1
#
_cell.length_a   1.000
_cell.length_b   1.000
_cell.length_c   1.000
_cell.angle_alpha   90.00
_cell.angle_beta   90.00
_cell.angle_gamma   90.00
#
_symmetry.space_group_name_H-M   'P 1'
#
loop_
_entity.id
_entity.type
_entity.pdbx_description
1 polymer ?
#
loop_
_entity_poly.entity_id
_entity_poly.type
_entity_poly.pdbx_seq_one_letter_code
_entity_poly.pdbx_strand_id
1 'polypeptide(L)' 'ELDIRSGSLVFLSIKNLNMSKDRARKLCPKLIGPYKIIESYSEMSNYKLDLFQILVNQ' A
#
# COMPACT_ATOMS: atom_id res chain seq x y z
N GLU A 1 -17.72 10.04 -0.47
CA GLU A 1 -16.26 10.10 -0.56
C GLU A 1 -15.69 9.24 0.55
N LEU A 2 -14.67 8.42 0.30
CA LEU A 2 -14.06 7.61 1.36
C LEU A 2 -13.28 8.56 2.27
N ASP A 3 -13.75 8.69 3.51
CA ASP A 3 -13.11 9.52 4.53
C ASP A 3 -11.89 8.78 5.09
N ILE A 4 -10.77 8.88 4.36
CA ILE A 4 -9.52 8.18 4.67
C ILE A 4 -8.73 9.03 5.65
N ARG A 5 -8.97 8.80 6.94
CA ARG A 5 -8.29 9.49 8.05
C ARG A 5 -7.04 8.74 8.52
N SER A 6 -6.19 9.45 9.26
CA SER A 6 -5.14 8.82 10.06
C SER A 6 -5.73 7.79 11.02
N GLY A 7 -5.04 6.66 11.16
CA GLY A 7 -5.50 5.50 11.94
C GLY A 7 -6.32 4.48 11.15
N SER A 8 -6.84 4.82 9.97
CA SER A 8 -7.55 3.86 9.11
C SER A 8 -6.62 2.79 8.55
N LEU A 9 -7.18 1.59 8.36
CA LEU A 9 -6.50 0.47 7.70
C LEU A 9 -6.89 0.43 6.22
N VAL A 10 -5.89 0.37 5.34
CA VAL A 10 -6.09 0.38 3.89
C VAL A 10 -5.30 -0.72 3.21
N PHE A 11 -5.82 -1.21 2.09
CA PHE A 11 -5.12 -2.16 1.23
C PHE A 11 -4.44 -1.44 0.07
N LEU A 12 -3.19 -1.83 -0.23
CA LEU A 12 -2.48 -1.30 -1.39
C LEU A 12 -2.73 -2.17 -2.63
N SER A 13 -3.03 -1.51 -3.74
CA SER A 13 -3.12 -2.16 -5.04
C SER A 13 -1.73 -2.37 -5.64
N ILE A 14 -1.46 -3.59 -6.11
CA ILE A 14 -0.19 -3.91 -6.77
C ILE A 14 -0.13 -3.48 -8.23
N LYS A 15 -1.19 -2.86 -8.76
CA LYS A 15 -1.31 -2.52 -10.19
C LYS A 15 -0.15 -1.67 -10.70
N ASN A 16 0.37 -0.79 -9.84
CA ASN A 16 1.46 0.13 -10.17
C ASN A 16 2.76 -0.19 -9.40
N LEU A 17 2.84 -1.36 -8.76
CA LEU A 17 4.02 -1.76 -8.01
C LEU A 17 4.95 -2.58 -8.92
N ASN A 18 6.26 -2.30 -8.84
CA ASN A 18 7.24 -3.03 -9.62
C ASN A 18 7.43 -4.42 -9.00
N MET A 19 6.84 -5.44 -9.61
CA MET A 19 7.00 -6.82 -9.15
C MET A 19 8.37 -7.36 -9.56
N SER A 20 8.98 -8.19 -8.70
CA SER A 20 10.26 -8.85 -9.02
C SER A 20 10.15 -9.62 -10.33
N LYS A 21 11.13 -9.45 -11.23
CA LYS A 21 11.12 -9.91 -12.63
C LYS A 21 10.83 -11.41 -12.80
N ASP A 22 11.22 -12.23 -11.82
CA ASP A 22 11.09 -13.69 -11.86
C ASP A 22 9.80 -14.24 -11.22
N ARG A 23 8.87 -13.38 -10.77
CA ARG A 23 7.60 -13.84 -10.19
C ARG A 23 6.47 -13.86 -11.23
N ALA A 24 5.78 -14.99 -11.29
CA ALA A 24 4.62 -15.16 -12.17
C ALA A 24 3.45 -14.24 -11.77
N ARG A 25 3.14 -13.24 -12.61
CA ARG A 25 2.09 -12.24 -12.36
C ARG A 25 0.68 -12.83 -12.15
N LYS A 26 0.41 -14.04 -12.69
CA LYS A 26 -0.88 -14.74 -12.54
C LYS A 26 -1.17 -15.16 -11.09
N LEU A 27 -0.13 -15.39 -10.29
CA LEU A 27 -0.24 -15.81 -8.90
C LEU A 27 -0.13 -14.65 -7.91
N CYS A 28 0.12 -13.43 -8.39
CA CYS A 28 0.27 -12.26 -7.54
C CYS A 28 -1.10 -11.79 -7.02
N PRO A 29 -1.23 -11.52 -5.71
CA PRO A 29 -2.47 -11.00 -5.15
C PRO A 29 -2.74 -9.59 -5.67
N LYS A 30 -4.00 -9.24 -5.97
CA LYS A 30 -4.36 -7.91 -6.49
C LYS A 30 -4.19 -6.78 -5.46
N LEU A 31 -4.32 -7.12 -4.18
CA LEU A 31 -4.21 -6.23 -3.04
C LEU A 31 -3.24 -6.83 -2.03
N ILE A 32 -2.41 -5.99 -1.40
CA ILE A 32 -1.51 -6.41 -0.33
C ILE A 32 -1.88 -5.64 0.94
N GLY A 33 -2.03 -6.40 2.03
CA GLY A 33 -1.92 -6.00 3.44
C GLY A 33 -2.85 -4.87 3.91
N PRO A 34 -3.48 -4.99 5.10
CA PRO A 34 -4.01 -3.81 5.75
C PRO A 34 -2.86 -3.02 6.35
N TYR A 35 -2.58 -1.85 5.79
CA TYR A 35 -1.60 -0.90 6.31
C TYR A 35 -2.29 0.23 7.05
N LYS A 36 -1.70 0.64 8.18
CA LYS A 36 -2.21 1.75 8.96
C LYS A 36 -1.74 3.07 8.35
N ILE A 37 -2.65 4.02 8.19
CA ILE A 37 -2.30 5.38 7.80
C ILE A 37 -1.79 6.12 9.04
N ILE A 38 -0.56 6.62 8.94
CA ILE A 38 0.05 7.46 9.97
C ILE A 38 -0.40 8.92 9.75
N GLU A 39 -0.29 9.40 8.51
CA GLU A 39 -0.58 10.78 8.13
C GLU A 39 -1.35 10.81 6.80
N SER A 40 -2.36 11.68 6.71
CA SER A 40 -3.21 11.86 5.52
C SER A 40 -3.11 13.28 5.00
N TYR A 41 -2.64 13.45 3.77
CA TYR A 41 -2.59 14.71 3.04
C TYR A 41 -3.72 14.75 2.01
N SER A 42 -4.96 14.97 2.49
CA SER A 42 -6.18 14.86 1.69
C SER A 42 -6.17 15.78 0.45
N GLU A 43 -5.60 16.98 0.57
CA GLU A 43 -5.51 17.96 -0.52
C GLU A 43 -4.74 17.44 -1.73
N MET A 44 -3.70 16.64 -1.50
CA MET A 44 -2.83 16.09 -2.55
C MET A 44 -3.09 14.61 -2.81
N SER A 45 -4.10 14.01 -2.16
CA SER A 45 -4.35 12.55 -2.20
C SER A 45 -3.11 11.70 -1.84
N ASN A 46 -2.26 12.21 -0.95
CA ASN A 46 -1.05 11.51 -0.49
C ASN A 46 -1.24 10.97 0.93
N TYR A 47 -0.75 9.77 1.20
CA TYR A 47 -0.89 9.12 2.50
C TYR A 47 0.42 8.48 2.91
N LYS A 48 0.79 8.66 4.18
CA LYS A 48 1.94 8.01 4.78
C LYS A 48 1.46 6.77 5.52
N LEU A 49 2.01 5.62 5.16
CA LEU A 49 1.63 4.32 5.70
C LEU A 49 2.72 3.77 6.60
N ASP A 50 2.29 3.01 7.61
CA ASP A 50 3.17 2.20 8.44
C ASP A 50 3.44 0.88 7.71
N LEU A 51 4.58 0.80 7.02
CA LEU A 51 5.03 -0.39 6.30
C LEU A 51 5.99 -1.20 7.17
N PHE A 52 5.82 -2.52 7.20
CA PHE A 52 6.77 -3.40 7.88
C PHE A 52 8.16 -3.28 7.26
N GLN A 53 9.19 -3.13 8.10
CA GLN A 53 10.60 -2.99 7.67
C GLN A 53 11.08 -4.14 6.78
N ILE A 54 10.50 -5.34 6.90
CA ILE A 54 10.79 -6.50 6.04
C ILE A 54 10.42 -6.28 4.56
N LEU A 55 9.56 -5.29 4.26
CA LEU A 55 9.12 -4.96 2.91
C LEU A 55 9.97 -3.87 2.24
N VAL A 56 10.78 -3.13 3.00
CA VAL A 56 11.55 -1.98 2.50
C VAL A 56 12.94 -2.37 2.03
N ASN A 57 13.45 -3.53 2.47
CA ASN A 57 14.79 -4.02 2.16
C ASN A 57 14.73 -5.24 1.21
N GLN A 58 14.66 -4.99 -0.11
CA GLN A 58 14.95 -5.97 -1.16
C GLN A 58 15.70 -5.31 -2.32
#